data_AF-A0A8J1ZTK5-F1
#
_entry.id   AF-A0A8J1ZTK5-F1
#
_cell.length_a   1.000
_cell.length_b   1.000
_cell.length_c   1.000
_cell.angle_alpha   90.00
_cell.angle_beta   90.00
_cell.angle_gamma   90.00
#
_symmetry.space_group_name_H-M   'P 1'
#
loop_
_entity.id
_entity.type
_entity.pdbx_description
1 polymer ?
#
loop_
_entity_poly.entity_id
_entity_poly.type
_entity_poly.pdbx_seq_one_letter_code
_entity_poly.pdbx_strand_id
1 'polypeptide(L)'
;MDIVVCDAGNLPEKTYVSIRIGETRRQGPYKQDETFHFSNSQHATMKVDLFQYLGGASVGMYKLKNDAEHIEEINVNGMQLKCKCVYPEDSPQSKKRQSRHEVTLKATKYLDEHSVQATLQSMIRGLLEKQPEDALGYMVQYIEDQRGVKRVLASTKEADATPSTKADETSPKAVVDEEVAA
;
A
#
# COMPACT_ATOMS: atom_id res chain seq x y z
N MET A 1 8.12 23.25 25.03
CA MET A 1 9.21 24.14 25.45
C MET A 1 9.62 24.90 24.22
N ASP A 2 9.79 26.20 24.38
CA ASP A 2 9.80 27.13 23.27
C ASP A 2 10.98 28.07 23.47
N ILE A 3 11.71 28.33 22.38
CA ILE A 3 12.92 29.15 22.39
C ILE A 3 12.75 30.27 21.39
N VAL A 4 12.80 31.50 21.89
CA VAL A 4 12.62 32.73 21.13
C VAL A 4 13.99 33.33 20.80
N VAL A 5 14.19 33.75 19.55
CA VAL A 5 15.42 34.42 19.11
C VAL A 5 15.25 35.94 19.23
N CYS A 6 15.45 36.47 20.43
CA CYS A 6 15.09 37.86 20.76
C CYS A 6 15.91 38.96 20.07
N ASP A 7 17.20 38.72 19.80
CA ASP A 7 18.13 39.68 19.18
C ASP A 7 19.35 38.94 18.59
N ALA A 8 20.05 39.57 17.62
CA ALA A 8 21.38 39.15 17.16
C ALA A 8 22.13 40.29 16.44
N GLY A 9 23.29 40.67 16.97
CA GLY A 9 24.23 41.57 16.30
C GLY A 9 25.14 40.87 15.29
N ASN A 10 25.62 41.63 14.29
CA ASN A 10 26.70 41.26 13.36
C ASN A 10 26.48 39.98 12.54
N LEU A 11 25.23 39.57 12.28
CA LEU A 11 24.94 38.42 11.42
C LEU A 11 25.16 38.74 9.93
N PRO A 12 25.83 37.85 9.16
CA PRO A 12 25.88 37.95 7.71
C PRO A 12 24.49 37.86 7.06
N GLU A 13 24.33 38.44 5.87
CA GLU A 13 23.13 38.27 5.05
C GLU A 13 22.76 36.79 4.87
N LYS A 14 21.45 36.51 4.94
CA LYS A 14 20.86 35.18 4.73
C LYS A 14 21.43 34.12 5.69
N THR A 15 21.71 34.54 6.93
CA THR A 15 22.00 33.63 8.04
C THR A 15 20.78 32.76 8.36
N TYR A 16 21.02 31.49 8.64
CA TYR A 16 20.08 30.50 9.16
C TYR A 16 20.49 30.10 10.57
N VAL A 17 19.51 30.06 11.49
CA VAL A 17 19.70 29.56 12.86
C VAL A 17 19.33 28.09 12.89
N SER A 18 20.16 27.28 13.55
CA SER A 18 19.93 25.86 13.77
C SER A 18 20.06 25.53 15.25
N ILE A 19 18.96 25.19 15.90
CA ILE A 19 18.90 24.85 17.33
C ILE A 19 18.70 23.35 17.48
N ARG A 20 19.55 22.69 18.27
CA ARG A 20 19.44 21.25 18.60
C ARG A 20 19.33 21.05 20.10
N ILE A 21 18.36 20.23 20.50
CA ILE A 21 18.14 19.78 21.88
C ILE A 21 17.95 18.26 21.85
N GLY A 22 18.89 17.55 22.48
CA GLY A 22 19.02 16.10 22.31
C GLY A 22 19.11 15.73 20.83
N GLU A 23 18.20 14.86 20.39
CA GLU A 23 18.10 14.43 18.99
C GLU A 23 17.43 15.48 18.09
N THR A 24 16.47 16.25 18.63
CA THR A 24 15.62 17.17 17.87
C THR A 24 16.44 18.37 17.39
N ARG A 25 16.48 18.58 16.07
CA ARG A 25 17.02 19.79 15.43
C ARG A 25 15.90 20.58 14.78
N ARG A 26 15.86 21.88 15.02
CA ARG A 26 15.06 22.88 14.29
C ARG A 26 16.01 23.80 13.54
N GLN A 27 15.67 24.19 12.32
CA GLN A 27 16.46 25.13 11.54
C GLN A 27 15.55 25.97 10.64
N GLY A 28 15.87 27.26 10.52
CA GLY A 28 15.18 28.21 9.65
C GLY A 28 16.08 29.42 9.33
N PRO A 29 15.68 30.30 8.40
CA PRO A 29 16.33 31.59 8.23
C PRO A 29 16.24 32.38 9.55
N TYR A 30 17.23 33.21 9.86
CA TYR A 30 17.15 34.10 11.02
C TYR A 30 15.99 35.09 10.83
N LYS A 31 15.14 35.19 11.85
CA LYS A 31 14.23 36.33 12.08
C LYS A 31 14.25 36.64 13.57
N GLN A 32 14.09 37.92 13.90
CA GLN A 32 13.87 38.35 15.27
C GLN A 32 12.52 37.81 15.78
N ASP A 33 12.47 37.46 17.06
CA ASP A 33 11.33 36.90 17.79
C ASP A 33 10.77 35.56 17.24
N GLU A 34 11.50 34.89 16.33
CA GLU A 34 11.09 33.57 15.85
C GLU A 34 11.21 32.52 16.95
N THR A 35 10.12 31.77 17.13
CA THR A 35 9.94 30.81 18.22
C THR A 35 10.07 29.38 17.72
N PHE A 36 11.06 28.65 18.23
CA PHE A 36 11.34 27.26 17.89
C PHE A 36 10.77 26.31 18.95
N HIS A 37 9.74 25.54 18.58
CA HIS A 37 9.07 24.60 19.48
C HIS A 37 9.78 23.23 19.58
N PHE A 38 10.06 22.82 20.83
CA PHE A 38 10.61 21.53 21.22
C PHE A 38 9.67 20.79 22.17
N SER A 39 9.30 19.57 21.80
CA SER A 39 8.34 18.73 22.53
C SER A 39 8.92 18.04 23.77
N ASN A 40 10.25 18.06 23.93
CA ASN A 40 10.95 17.55 25.13
C ASN A 40 11.84 18.66 25.73
N SER A 41 11.81 18.81 27.04
CA SER A 41 12.58 19.78 27.84
C SER A 41 13.53 19.14 28.85
N GLN A 42 13.66 17.81 28.87
CA GLN A 42 14.46 17.07 29.86
C GLN A 42 15.98 17.10 29.60
N HIS A 43 16.44 17.82 28.57
CA HIS A 43 17.85 17.88 28.20
C HIS A 43 18.53 19.11 28.82
N ALA A 44 19.59 18.90 29.59
CA ALA A 44 20.32 19.96 30.30
C ALA A 44 21.13 20.91 29.38
N THR A 45 21.30 20.58 28.10
CA THR A 45 22.09 21.37 27.14
C THR A 45 21.38 21.52 25.79
N MET A 46 21.68 22.65 25.15
CA MET A 46 21.23 23.02 23.81
C MET A 46 22.46 23.39 22.98
N LYS A 47 22.49 22.99 21.71
CA LYS A 47 23.47 23.49 20.74
C LYS A 47 22.81 24.47 19.79
N VAL A 48 23.45 25.61 19.56
CA VAL A 48 23.06 26.58 18.54
C VAL A 48 24.19 26.64 17.51
N ASP A 49 23.83 26.44 16.24
CA ASP A 49 24.71 26.60 15.08
C ASP A 49 24.14 27.71 14.18
N LEU A 50 25.02 28.55 13.64
CA LEU A 50 24.68 29.55 12.63
C LEU A 50 25.29 29.14 11.28
N PHE A 51 24.51 29.27 10.21
CA PHE A 51 24.92 28.91 8.84
C PHE A 51 24.59 30.05 7.88
N GLN A 52 25.46 30.34 6.92
CA GLN A 52 25.10 31.23 5.81
C GLN A 52 24.45 30.42 4.67
N TYR A 53 23.39 30.96 4.05
CA TYR A 53 22.77 30.32 2.88
C TYR A 53 23.64 30.47 1.63
N LEU A 54 24.36 29.40 1.29
CA LEU A 54 25.27 29.36 0.13
C LEU A 54 24.54 29.20 -1.23
N GLY A 55 23.27 28.79 -1.21
CA GLY A 55 22.44 28.55 -2.39
C GLY A 55 21.56 27.30 -2.26
N GLY A 56 20.84 26.96 -3.33
CA GLY A 56 20.04 25.74 -3.41
C GLY A 56 19.67 25.39 -4.86
N ALA A 57 19.39 24.11 -5.10
CA ALA A 57 18.93 23.58 -6.38
C ALA A 57 17.77 22.59 -6.15
N SER A 58 16.83 22.53 -7.10
CA SER A 58 15.70 21.59 -7.04
C SER A 58 15.98 20.35 -7.89
N VAL A 59 15.96 19.17 -7.26
CA VAL A 59 16.16 17.89 -7.95
C VAL A 59 14.82 17.16 -8.09
N GLY A 60 14.42 16.89 -9.32
CA GLY A 60 13.25 16.08 -9.62
C GLY A 60 13.41 14.67 -9.08
N MET A 61 12.60 14.29 -8.08
CA MET A 61 12.77 13.05 -7.32
C MET A 61 12.81 11.78 -8.18
N TYR A 62 12.17 11.76 -9.35
CA TYR A 62 12.21 10.64 -10.29
C TYR A 62 13.65 10.19 -10.64
N LYS A 63 14.59 11.13 -10.76
CA LYS A 63 16.01 10.82 -11.02
C LYS A 63 16.61 9.91 -9.94
N LEU A 64 16.25 10.16 -8.68
CA LEU A 64 16.72 9.46 -7.48
C LEU A 64 15.80 8.29 -7.05
N LYS A 65 14.89 7.85 -7.93
CA LYS A 65 13.94 6.76 -7.64
C LYS A 65 14.01 5.57 -8.58
N ASN A 66 14.59 5.74 -9.77
CA ASN A 66 14.56 4.71 -10.80
C ASN A 66 15.61 3.62 -10.62
N ASP A 67 16.67 3.90 -9.85
CA ASP A 67 17.74 2.98 -9.49
C ASP A 67 18.21 3.29 -8.07
N ALA A 68 18.44 2.23 -7.27
CA ALA A 68 18.90 2.33 -5.89
C ALA A 68 20.39 2.69 -5.79
N GLU A 69 21.18 2.44 -6.83
CA GLU A 69 22.60 2.82 -6.92
C GLU A 69 22.84 4.18 -7.58
N HIS A 70 21.82 4.82 -8.17
CA HIS A 70 22.00 6.11 -8.85
C HIS A 70 22.47 7.23 -7.90
N ILE A 71 23.50 7.94 -8.36
CA ILE A 71 24.08 9.12 -7.71
C ILE A 71 23.80 10.33 -8.58
N GLU A 72 22.93 11.22 -8.12
CA GLU A 72 22.69 12.51 -8.78
C GLU A 72 23.76 13.52 -8.37
N GLU A 73 24.36 14.20 -9.35
CA GLU A 73 25.28 15.30 -9.12
C GLU A 73 24.53 16.63 -9.14
N ILE A 74 24.54 17.33 -8.01
CA ILE A 74 23.84 18.60 -7.80
C ILE A 74 24.88 19.72 -7.81
N ASN A 75 24.73 20.68 -8.72
CA ASN A 75 25.52 21.91 -8.69
C ASN A 75 24.70 23.05 -8.04
N VAL A 76 25.33 23.77 -7.10
CA VAL A 76 24.79 24.96 -6.44
C VAL A 76 25.86 26.03 -6.49
N ASN A 77 25.66 27.08 -7.29
CA ASN A 77 26.59 28.22 -7.38
C ASN A 77 28.08 27.81 -7.59
N GLY A 78 28.32 26.75 -8.38
CA GLY A 78 29.66 26.19 -8.63
C GLY A 78 30.09 25.09 -7.67
N MET A 79 29.52 25.02 -6.46
CA MET A 79 29.75 23.93 -5.52
C MET A 79 29.05 22.66 -6.01
N GLN A 80 29.70 21.51 -5.86
CA GLN A 80 29.18 20.21 -6.29
C GLN A 80 28.88 19.32 -5.09
N LEU A 81 27.70 18.68 -5.10
CA LEU A 81 27.26 17.72 -4.09
C LEU A 81 26.75 16.46 -4.80
N LYS A 82 27.20 15.29 -4.38
CA LYS A 82 26.70 14.00 -4.90
C LYS A 82 25.69 13.41 -3.93
N CYS A 83 24.50 13.05 -4.41
CA CYS A 83 23.42 12.53 -3.59
C CYS A 83 22.90 11.17 -4.11
N LYS A 84 22.77 10.21 -3.21
CA LYS A 84 22.17 8.88 -3.44
C LYS A 84 20.92 8.75 -2.57
N CYS A 85 19.84 8.16 -3.09
CA CYS A 85 18.65 7.89 -2.30
C CYS A 85 18.68 6.46 -1.75
N VAL A 86 19.11 6.30 -0.50
CA VAL A 86 19.09 5.00 0.17
C VAL A 86 17.73 4.83 0.85
N TYR A 87 16.97 3.82 0.42
CA TYR A 87 15.79 3.36 1.14
C TYR A 87 16.24 2.38 2.22
N PRO A 88 16.02 2.68 3.53
CA PRO A 88 16.20 1.67 4.56
C PRO A 88 15.12 0.60 4.38
N GLU A 89 15.54 -0.64 4.18
CA GLU A 89 14.62 -1.77 4.29
C GLU A 89 13.99 -1.78 5.69
N ASP A 90 12.66 -1.71 5.70
CA ASP A 90 11.79 -1.60 6.88
C ASP A 90 12.12 -0.53 7.94
N SER A 91 12.08 0.75 7.54
CA SER A 91 11.72 1.84 8.47
C SER A 91 10.18 1.94 8.65
N PRO A 92 9.62 1.84 9.88
CA PRO A 92 8.19 1.58 10.11
C PRO A 92 7.24 2.79 9.98
N GLN A 93 7.71 3.94 9.47
CA GLN A 93 6.93 5.19 9.46
C GLN A 93 6.43 5.63 8.08
N SER A 94 7.09 5.26 6.99
CA SER A 94 6.66 5.63 5.61
C SER A 94 5.57 4.72 5.05
N LYS A 95 5.64 3.41 5.33
CA LYS A 95 4.72 2.39 4.76
C LYS A 95 3.23 2.64 5.09
N LYS A 96 2.91 3.34 6.19
CA LYS A 96 1.55 3.47 6.76
C LYS A 96 0.44 4.03 5.84
N ARG A 97 0.77 4.74 4.75
CA ARG A 97 -0.24 5.26 3.80
C ARG A 97 -0.44 4.40 2.55
N GLN A 98 0.65 3.90 1.93
CA GLN A 98 0.54 3.06 0.73
C GLN A 98 0.31 1.58 1.05
N SER A 99 1.05 0.99 2.00
CA SER A 99 0.88 -0.45 2.30
C SER A 99 -0.47 -0.76 2.92
N ARG A 100 -1.12 0.20 3.60
CA ARG A 100 -2.50 0.02 4.08
C ARG A 100 -3.48 -0.18 2.92
N HIS A 101 -3.34 0.55 1.80
CA HIS A 101 -4.18 0.33 0.63
C HIS A 101 -3.89 -1.02 -0.05
N GLU A 102 -2.62 -1.40 -0.23
CA GLU A 102 -2.26 -2.69 -0.83
C GLU A 102 -2.67 -3.89 0.02
N VAL A 103 -2.50 -3.81 1.35
CA VAL A 103 -2.96 -4.85 2.28
C VAL A 103 -4.49 -4.91 2.30
N THR A 104 -5.18 -3.76 2.26
CA THR A 104 -6.66 -3.74 2.13
C THR A 104 -7.11 -4.34 0.80
N LEU A 105 -6.45 -4.04 -0.32
CA LEU A 105 -6.78 -4.60 -1.64
C LEU A 105 -6.53 -6.12 -1.68
N LYS A 106 -5.40 -6.60 -1.15
CA LYS A 106 -5.10 -8.04 -1.05
C LYS A 106 -6.09 -8.76 -0.12
N ALA A 107 -6.45 -8.16 1.02
CA ALA A 107 -7.41 -8.72 1.96
C ALA A 107 -8.84 -8.75 1.38
N THR A 108 -9.30 -7.65 0.78
CA THR A 108 -10.62 -7.56 0.12
C THR A 108 -10.71 -8.58 -1.01
N LYS A 109 -9.69 -8.61 -1.89
CA LYS A 109 -9.59 -9.59 -2.97
C LYS A 109 -9.69 -11.04 -2.44
N TYR A 110 -8.94 -11.40 -1.40
CA TYR A 110 -9.03 -12.73 -0.78
C TYR A 110 -10.41 -13.03 -0.18
N LEU A 111 -11.01 -12.06 0.52
CA LEU A 111 -12.33 -12.19 1.15
C LEU A 111 -13.47 -12.34 0.12
N ASP A 112 -13.32 -11.75 -1.07
CA ASP A 112 -14.28 -11.87 -2.17
C ASP A 112 -14.03 -13.13 -3.02
N GLU A 113 -12.78 -13.45 -3.39
CA GLU A 113 -12.41 -14.65 -4.15
C GLU A 113 -12.81 -15.94 -3.42
N HIS A 114 -12.65 -16.00 -2.09
CA HIS A 114 -13.11 -17.12 -1.27
C HIS A 114 -14.56 -16.96 -0.77
N SER A 115 -15.27 -15.91 -1.19
CA SER A 115 -16.66 -15.58 -0.79
C SER A 115 -16.91 -15.45 0.72
N VAL A 116 -15.84 -15.23 1.50
CA VAL A 116 -15.88 -15.08 2.95
C VAL A 116 -16.70 -13.85 3.34
N GLN A 117 -16.55 -12.74 2.62
CA GLN A 117 -17.29 -11.49 2.87
C GLN A 117 -18.81 -11.70 2.78
N ALA A 118 -19.30 -12.31 1.70
CA ALA A 118 -20.72 -12.61 1.51
C ALA A 118 -21.25 -13.64 2.53
N THR A 119 -20.45 -14.64 2.87
CA THR A 119 -20.81 -15.68 3.86
C THR A 119 -20.97 -15.07 5.25
N LEU A 120 -20.01 -14.25 5.70
CA LEU A 120 -20.05 -13.58 7.01
C LEU A 120 -21.20 -12.58 7.10
N GLN A 121 -21.46 -11.76 6.07
CA GLN A 121 -22.60 -10.84 6.07
C GLN A 121 -23.94 -11.57 6.18
N SER A 122 -24.09 -12.71 5.51
CA SER A 122 -25.30 -13.53 5.55
C SER A 122 -25.50 -14.19 6.93
N MET A 123 -24.40 -14.71 7.51
CA MET A 123 -24.39 -15.28 8.86
C MET A 123 -24.77 -14.24 9.92
N ILE A 124 -24.21 -13.03 9.84
CA ILE A 124 -24.49 -11.92 10.78
C ILE A 124 -25.96 -11.49 10.68
N ARG A 125 -26.54 -11.42 9.47
CA ARG A 125 -27.98 -11.11 9.31
C ARG A 125 -28.86 -12.17 9.98
N GLY A 126 -28.63 -13.45 9.70
CA GLY A 126 -29.39 -14.55 10.30
C GLY A 126 -29.22 -14.67 11.82
N LEU A 127 -28.07 -14.26 12.36
CA LEU A 127 -27.83 -14.18 13.80
C LEU A 127 -28.64 -13.04 14.44
N LEU A 128 -28.61 -11.84 13.86
CA LEU A 128 -29.33 -10.66 14.37
C LEU A 128 -30.86 -10.79 14.24
N GLU A 129 -31.33 -11.61 13.30
CA GLU A 129 -32.74 -11.96 13.11
C GLU A 129 -33.23 -13.01 14.13
N LYS A 130 -32.47 -14.09 14.34
CA LYS A 130 -32.87 -15.20 15.22
C LYS A 130 -32.55 -14.98 16.70
N GLN A 131 -31.56 -14.12 16.99
CA GLN A 131 -31.05 -13.79 18.34
C GLN A 131 -30.92 -15.01 19.27
N PRO A 132 -30.20 -16.08 18.86
CA PRO A 132 -30.05 -17.29 19.67
C PRO A 132 -29.25 -17.01 20.94
N GLU A 133 -29.62 -17.71 22.03
CA GLU A 133 -28.98 -17.57 23.34
C GLU A 133 -27.50 -18.00 23.33
N ASP A 134 -27.14 -19.01 22.53
CA ASP A 134 -25.77 -19.27 22.10
C ASP A 134 -25.53 -18.74 20.67
N ALA A 135 -24.92 -17.54 20.60
CA ALA A 135 -24.53 -16.93 19.35
C ALA A 135 -23.34 -17.61 18.65
N LEU A 136 -22.47 -18.31 19.38
CA LEU A 136 -21.26 -18.92 18.82
C LEU A 136 -21.55 -20.31 18.25
N GLY A 137 -22.35 -21.13 18.95
CA GLY A 137 -22.85 -22.40 18.43
C GLY A 137 -23.61 -22.23 17.10
N TYR A 138 -24.44 -21.19 17.00
CA TYR A 138 -25.12 -20.84 15.75
C TYR A 138 -24.14 -20.52 14.60
N MET A 139 -23.06 -19.77 14.86
CA MET A 139 -22.04 -19.49 13.84
C MET A 139 -21.31 -20.75 13.39
N VAL A 140 -20.98 -21.66 14.30
CA VAL A 140 -20.33 -22.94 13.97
C VAL A 140 -21.25 -23.77 13.07
N GLN A 141 -22.50 -24.00 13.49
CA GLN A 141 -23.47 -24.75 12.71
C GLN A 141 -23.70 -24.15 11.32
N TYR A 142 -23.87 -22.83 11.22
CA TYR A 142 -24.06 -22.14 9.94
C TYR A 142 -22.87 -22.34 8.97
N ILE A 143 -21.63 -22.38 9.49
CA ILE A 143 -20.43 -22.63 8.68
C ILE A 143 -20.33 -24.11 8.29
N GLU A 144 -20.77 -25.04 9.14
CA GLU A 144 -20.81 -26.47 8.83
C GLU A 144 -21.87 -26.82 7.78
N ASP A 145 -23.08 -26.26 7.88
CA ASP A 145 -24.14 -26.39 6.87
C ASP A 145 -23.65 -25.89 5.49
N GLN A 146 -22.99 -24.72 5.45
CA GLN A 146 -22.40 -24.16 4.23
C GLN A 146 -21.28 -25.04 3.64
N ARG A 147 -20.51 -25.75 4.48
CA ARG A 147 -19.53 -26.76 4.03
C ARG A 147 -20.22 -28.02 3.48
N GLY A 148 -21.32 -28.46 4.10
CA GLY A 148 -22.14 -29.57 3.64
C GLY A 148 -22.73 -29.32 2.26
N VAL A 149 -23.44 -28.20 2.08
CA VAL A 149 -24.08 -27.81 0.81
C VAL A 149 -23.06 -27.72 -0.34
N LYS A 150 -21.89 -27.11 -0.12
CA LYS A 150 -20.83 -27.05 -1.14
C LYS A 150 -20.27 -28.43 -1.51
N ARG A 151 -20.21 -29.39 -0.57
CA ARG A 151 -19.78 -30.77 -0.85
C ARG A 151 -20.81 -31.55 -1.67
N VAL A 152 -22.10 -31.39 -1.38
CA VAL A 152 -23.18 -32.07 -2.13
C VAL A 152 -23.24 -31.58 -3.58
N LEU A 153 -23.25 -30.25 -3.80
CA LEU A 153 -23.35 -29.65 -5.13
C LEU A 153 -22.16 -29.97 -6.05
N ALA A 154 -20.98 -30.26 -5.48
CA ALA A 154 -19.83 -30.73 -6.25
C ALA A 154 -20.02 -32.18 -6.75
N SER A 155 -20.69 -33.03 -5.97
CA SER A 155 -20.83 -34.47 -6.25
C SER A 155 -21.90 -34.82 -7.28
N THR A 156 -22.84 -33.92 -7.59
CA THR A 156 -23.95 -34.20 -8.53
C THR A 156 -23.58 -33.94 -9.99
N LYS A 157 -22.38 -33.42 -10.29
CA LYS A 157 -22.04 -32.89 -11.63
C LYS A 157 -21.24 -33.84 -12.54
N GLU A 158 -20.95 -35.06 -12.08
CA GLU A 158 -20.14 -36.06 -12.81
C GLU A 158 -20.90 -37.38 -13.08
N ALA A 159 -22.22 -37.41 -12.88
CA ALA A 159 -23.02 -38.63 -12.85
C ALA A 159 -24.01 -38.83 -14.03
N ASP A 160 -23.85 -38.08 -15.13
CA ASP A 160 -24.66 -38.26 -16.36
C ASP A 160 -23.79 -38.22 -17.63
N ALA A 161 -23.02 -39.29 -17.82
CA ALA A 161 -22.18 -39.52 -19.00
C ALA A 161 -22.00 -41.02 -19.27
N THR A 162 -23.09 -41.78 -19.36
CA THR A 162 -23.04 -43.23 -19.65
C THR A 162 -22.91 -43.49 -21.16
N PRO A 163 -21.82 -44.10 -21.65
CA PRO A 163 -21.67 -44.41 -23.07
C PRO A 163 -22.48 -45.65 -23.47
N SER A 164 -23.64 -45.46 -24.08
CA SER A 164 -24.45 -46.55 -24.64
C SER A 164 -23.97 -46.96 -26.03
N THR A 165 -23.08 -47.95 -26.10
CA THR A 165 -22.66 -48.57 -27.36
C THR A 165 -23.84 -49.24 -28.08
N LYS A 166 -24.10 -48.85 -29.34
CA LYS A 166 -24.75 -49.70 -30.33
C LYS A 166 -24.23 -49.39 -31.73
N ALA A 167 -24.27 -50.39 -32.60
CA ALA A 167 -23.72 -50.33 -33.94
C ALA A 167 -24.80 -50.45 -35.02
N ASP A 168 -24.37 -50.03 -36.21
CA ASP A 168 -24.58 -50.69 -37.51
C ASP A 168 -25.66 -50.17 -38.49
N GLU A 169 -25.28 -50.39 -39.76
CA GLU A 169 -26.01 -50.57 -41.01
C GLU A 169 -26.68 -49.44 -41.83
N THR A 170 -26.40 -49.57 -43.15
CA THR A 170 -27.12 -49.12 -44.36
C THR A 170 -27.09 -47.65 -44.83
N SER A 171 -26.37 -47.43 -45.93
CA SER A 171 -26.67 -46.42 -46.96
C SER A 171 -27.78 -46.91 -47.91
N PRO A 172 -28.39 -46.01 -48.69
CA PRO A 172 -28.61 -46.28 -50.12
C PRO A 172 -28.11 -45.15 -51.06
N LYS A 173 -28.22 -45.35 -52.38
CA LYS A 173 -27.60 -44.52 -53.45
C LYS A 173 -28.63 -43.80 -54.36
N ALA A 174 -28.28 -42.60 -54.83
CA ALA A 174 -28.60 -41.96 -56.14
C ALA A 174 -27.71 -40.68 -56.26
N VAL A 175 -27.05 -40.23 -57.35
CA VAL A 175 -27.25 -40.28 -58.83
C VAL A 175 -28.43 -39.39 -59.27
N VAL A 176 -28.36 -38.38 -60.16
CA VAL A 176 -27.35 -37.85 -61.13
C VAL A 176 -27.10 -36.33 -60.84
N ASP A 177 -26.53 -35.37 -61.62
CA ASP A 177 -25.91 -35.13 -62.98
C ASP A 177 -24.71 -34.14 -62.78
N GLU A 178 -23.77 -33.73 -63.65
CA GLU A 178 -23.66 -33.22 -65.06
C GLU A 178 -24.08 -31.74 -65.32
N GLU A 179 -23.11 -30.79 -65.38
CA GLU A 179 -23.06 -29.70 -66.41
C GLU A 179 -21.65 -29.00 -66.55
N VAL A 180 -20.99 -29.28 -67.68
CA VAL A 180 -20.17 -28.46 -68.63
C VAL A 180 -19.52 -27.09 -68.26
N ALA A 181 -18.22 -26.96 -68.65
CA ALA A 181 -17.42 -25.76 -69.01
C ALA A 181 -17.01 -24.72 -67.92
N ALA A 182 -15.91 -23.95 -68.09
CA ALA A 182 -14.99 -23.79 -69.24
C ALA A 182 -13.51 -23.79 -68.81
#